data_AF-A0A972DUU0-F1
#
_entry.id   AF-A0A972DUU0-F1
#
_cell.length_a   1.000
_cell.length_b   1.000
_cell.length_c   1.000
_cell.angle_alpha   90.00
_cell.angle_beta   90.00
_cell.angle_gamma   90.00
#
_symmetry.space_group_name_H-M   'P 1'
#
loop_
_entity.id
_entity.type
_entity.pdbx_description
1 polymer ?
#
loop_
_entity_poly.entity_id
_entity_poly.type
_entity_poly.pdbx_seq_one_letter_code
_entity_poly.pdbx_strand_id
1 'polypeptide(L)'
;MSIYTVKKEFDWAGPVSERVVKLCRMFGVTLERLADRGPVHQCSLQIEPGDIVCITGPSGSGKSVLLRELEQSIPAGDRINLDDIRLPDDQTVIDCFDSDLVTSLQTLTAAGLGGVFGLVNRPCLLSDGQKYRFRLARALAMGRPFVFADEFCSELDRITAATVAFNAARFVRRARTTLIVATSHDDILMDLSPDAIVVKDFTSPARVIYKTARRS
;
A
#
# COMPACT_ATOMS: atom_id res chain seq x y z
N MET A 1 11.61 1.55 -17.71
CA MET A 1 12.08 2.23 -16.50
C MET A 1 11.52 3.65 -16.50
N SER A 2 10.74 4.02 -15.48
CA SER A 2 10.08 5.33 -15.38
C SER A 2 10.42 5.98 -14.05
N ILE A 3 10.58 7.31 -14.03
CA ILE A 3 10.87 8.08 -12.81
C ILE A 3 9.59 8.74 -12.31
N TYR A 4 9.22 8.46 -11.06
CA TYR A 4 8.08 9.06 -10.37
C TYR A 4 8.60 9.97 -9.27
N THR A 5 8.24 11.26 -9.32
CA THR A 5 8.59 12.24 -8.27
C THR A 5 7.30 12.80 -7.71
N VAL A 6 7.12 12.63 -6.40
CA VAL A 6 5.91 13.07 -5.69
C VAL A 6 6.28 13.99 -4.53
N LYS A 7 5.42 14.96 -4.25
CA LYS A 7 5.58 15.92 -3.17
C LYS A 7 4.20 16.33 -2.63
N LYS A 8 4.03 16.23 -1.32
CA LYS A 8 2.89 16.77 -0.59
C LYS A 8 3.36 17.68 0.52
N GLU A 9 2.83 18.90 0.53
CA GLU A 9 3.04 19.89 1.58
C GLU A 9 1.72 20.10 2.32
N PHE A 10 1.80 20.20 3.65
CA PHE A 10 0.65 20.48 4.50
C PHE A 10 0.79 21.88 5.07
N ASP A 11 0.17 22.85 4.40
CA ASP A 11 0.16 24.23 4.86
C ASP A 11 -0.83 24.40 6.01
N TRP A 12 -0.44 25.18 7.02
CA TRP A 12 -1.37 25.62 8.05
C TRP A 12 -2.14 26.85 7.57
N ALA A 13 -3.43 26.65 7.26
CA ALA A 13 -4.36 27.71 6.86
C ALA A 13 -5.55 27.87 7.84
N GLY A 14 -5.38 27.42 9.09
CA GLY A 14 -6.44 27.44 10.09
C GLY A 14 -6.74 28.84 10.64
N PRO A 15 -7.99 29.11 11.08
CA PRO A 15 -8.33 30.40 11.68
C PRO A 15 -7.57 30.62 13.00
N VAL A 16 -7.08 31.84 13.22
CA VAL A 16 -6.39 32.22 14.44
C VAL A 16 -7.41 32.58 15.52
N SER A 17 -7.69 31.63 16.42
CA SER A 17 -8.51 31.86 17.61
C SER A 17 -7.65 32.10 18.85
N GLU A 18 -8.26 32.63 19.91
CA GLU A 18 -7.60 32.78 21.21
C GLU A 18 -7.02 31.44 21.72
N ARG A 19 -7.75 30.33 21.49
CA ARG A 19 -7.30 28.98 21.84
C ARG A 19 -6.04 28.58 21.07
N VAL A 20 -5.95 28.91 19.78
CA VAL A 20 -4.77 28.61 18.93
C VAL A 20 -3.56 29.43 19.40
N VAL A 21 -3.74 30.72 19.71
CA VAL A 21 -2.66 31.57 20.22
C VAL A 21 -2.15 31.05 21.58
N LYS A 22 -3.07 30.66 22.48
CA LYS A 22 -2.70 30.08 23.78
C LYS A 22 -1.93 28.76 23.62
N LEU A 23 -2.38 27.88 22.73
CA LEU A 23 -1.70 26.63 22.41
C LEU A 23 -0.28 26.89 21.90
N CYS A 24 -0.12 27.78 20.93
CA CYS A 24 1.18 28.15 20.36
C CYS A 24 2.15 28.65 21.44
N ARG A 25 1.67 29.52 22.35
CA ARG A 25 2.47 29.98 23.51
C ARG A 25 2.86 28.84 24.44
N MET A 26 1.94 27.93 24.76
CA MET A 26 2.20 26.79 25.65
C MET A 26 3.29 25.86 25.11
N PHE A 27 3.34 25.67 23.79
CA PHE A 27 4.34 24.81 23.13
C PHE A 27 5.57 25.58 22.61
N GLY A 28 5.67 26.88 22.86
CA GLY A 28 6.82 27.70 22.43
C GLY A 28 6.94 27.84 20.91
N VAL A 29 5.82 27.74 20.18
CA VAL A 29 5.78 27.84 18.72
C VAL A 29 5.12 29.16 18.32
N THR A 30 5.71 29.87 17.36
CA THR A 30 5.14 31.09 16.78
C THR A 30 4.27 30.76 15.57
N LEU A 31 3.23 31.55 15.31
CA LEU A 31 2.35 31.36 14.14
C LEU A 31 3.11 31.44 12.81
N GLU A 32 4.10 32.34 12.70
CA GLU A 32 4.98 32.45 11.52
C GLU A 32 5.71 31.14 11.23
N ARG A 33 6.33 30.53 12.26
CA ARG A 33 6.99 29.21 12.15
C ARG A 33 6.05 28.10 11.72
N LEU A 34 4.76 28.14 12.07
CA LEU A 34 3.77 27.15 11.64
C LEU A 34 3.37 27.34 10.18
N ALA A 35 3.27 28.59 9.73
CA ALA A 35 3.00 28.92 8.33
C ALA A 35 4.16 28.48 7.41
N ASP A 36 5.41 28.61 7.87
CA ASP A 36 6.61 28.32 7.06
C ASP A 36 7.12 26.87 7.12
N ARG A 37 6.62 26.05 8.05
CA ARG A 37 7.16 24.69 8.31
C ARG A 37 6.09 23.60 8.37
N GLY A 38 5.17 23.65 7.41
CA GLY A 38 4.26 22.54 7.16
C GLY A 38 5.02 21.22 6.96
N PRO A 39 4.47 20.06 7.41
CA PRO A 39 5.02 18.76 7.07
C PRO A 39 5.15 18.60 5.55
N VAL A 40 6.34 18.23 5.08
CA VAL A 40 6.61 17.94 3.66
C VAL A 40 6.94 16.46 3.50
N HIS A 41 6.21 15.79 2.62
CA HIS A 41 6.42 14.40 2.25
C HIS A 41 6.81 14.37 0.78
N GLN A 42 8.04 13.94 0.47
CA GLN A 42 8.50 13.83 -0.91
C GLN A 42 9.38 12.60 -1.10
N CYS A 43 9.29 12.01 -2.28
CA CYS A 43 10.22 10.99 -2.75
C CYS A 43 10.34 11.03 -4.28
N SER A 44 11.48 10.57 -4.77
CA SER A 44 11.70 10.31 -6.20
C SER A 44 12.19 8.88 -6.35
N LEU A 45 11.49 8.08 -7.15
CA LEU A 45 11.79 6.67 -7.35
C LEU A 45 11.74 6.27 -8.82
N GLN A 46 12.60 5.33 -9.15
CA GLN A 46 12.64 4.68 -10.45
C GLN A 46 11.93 3.33 -10.33
N ILE A 47 10.92 3.10 -11.16
CA ILE A 47 10.12 1.87 -11.15
C ILE A 47 10.17 1.20 -12.52
N GLU A 48 10.37 -0.11 -12.53
CA GLU A 48 10.26 -0.98 -13.69
C GLU A 48 9.01 -1.87 -13.63
N PRO A 49 8.45 -2.31 -14.78
CA PRO A 49 7.34 -3.24 -14.79
C PRO A 49 7.68 -4.56 -14.09
N GLY A 50 6.95 -4.88 -13.03
CA GLY A 50 7.18 -6.05 -12.17
C GLY A 50 7.97 -5.75 -10.88
N ASP A 51 8.40 -4.49 -10.69
CA ASP A 51 9.06 -4.07 -9.45
C ASP A 51 8.10 -4.17 -8.26
N ILE A 52 8.67 -4.50 -7.12
CA ILE A 52 8.00 -4.38 -5.83
C ILE A 52 8.62 -3.22 -5.06
N VAL A 53 7.79 -2.23 -4.71
CA VAL A 53 8.18 -1.05 -3.94
C VAL A 53 7.54 -1.14 -2.56
N CYS A 54 8.35 -1.03 -1.50
CA CYS A 54 7.87 -1.02 -0.13
C CYS A 54 8.16 0.32 0.54
N ILE A 55 7.12 1.02 1.00
CA ILE A 55 7.22 2.22 1.82
C ILE A 55 7.14 1.79 3.28
N THR A 56 8.23 1.95 4.02
CA THR A 56 8.31 1.60 5.45
C THR A 56 8.63 2.80 6.33
N GLY A 57 8.33 2.66 7.63
CA GLY A 57 8.55 3.66 8.65
C GLY A 57 7.51 3.60 9.78
N PRO A 58 7.71 4.35 10.87
CA PRO A 58 6.80 4.37 12.01
C PRO A 58 5.36 4.75 11.65
N SER A 59 4.39 4.37 12.48
CA SER A 59 3.01 4.86 12.33
C SER A 59 2.98 6.40 12.45
N GLY A 60 2.18 7.06 11.61
CA GLY A 60 2.11 8.54 11.57
C GLY A 60 3.25 9.26 10.85
N SER A 61 4.25 8.55 10.29
CA SER A 61 5.36 9.16 9.53
C SER A 61 4.95 9.70 8.14
N GLY A 62 3.75 9.37 7.66
CA GLY A 62 3.20 9.81 6.37
C GLY A 62 3.45 8.85 5.20
N LYS A 63 3.59 7.54 5.47
CA LYS A 63 3.66 6.50 4.42
C LYS A 63 2.43 6.52 3.51
N SER A 64 1.23 6.53 4.10
CA SER A 64 -0.05 6.59 3.37
C SER A 64 -0.16 7.85 2.51
N VAL A 65 0.42 8.97 2.95
CA VAL A 65 0.48 10.19 2.15
C VAL A 65 1.33 9.95 0.90
N LEU A 66 2.56 9.44 1.06
CA LEU A 66 3.43 9.14 -0.08
C LEU A 66 2.82 8.09 -1.02
N LEU A 67 2.19 7.05 -0.48
CA LEU A 67 1.52 6.02 -1.27
C LEU A 67 0.42 6.62 -2.15
N ARG A 68 -0.44 7.49 -1.58
CA ARG A 68 -1.53 8.15 -2.30
C ARG A 68 -1.03 9.11 -3.37
N GLU A 69 0.02 9.87 -3.10
CA GLU A 69 0.61 10.75 -4.11
C GLU A 69 1.23 9.96 -5.26
N LEU A 70 1.87 8.81 -4.96
CA LEU A 70 2.34 7.89 -6.00
C LEU A 70 1.18 7.29 -6.79
N GLU A 71 0.12 6.86 -6.12
CA GLU A 71 -1.09 6.37 -6.77
C GLU A 71 -1.64 7.41 -7.75
N GLN A 72 -1.78 8.67 -7.31
CA GLN A 72 -2.27 9.78 -8.12
C GLN A 72 -1.38 10.10 -9.33
N SER A 73 -0.08 9.82 -9.27
CA SER A 73 0.84 10.00 -10.39
C SER A 73 0.67 8.97 -11.52
N ILE A 74 -0.10 7.90 -11.29
CA ILE A 74 -0.35 6.83 -12.27
C ILE A 74 -1.73 7.01 -12.90
N PRO A 75 -1.91 6.80 -14.23
CA PRO A 75 -3.23 6.84 -14.86
C PRO A 75 -4.24 5.92 -14.18
N ALA A 76 -5.47 6.39 -13.97
CA ALA A 76 -6.51 5.62 -13.27
C ALA A 76 -6.83 4.26 -13.93
N GLY A 77 -6.65 4.16 -15.25
CA GLY A 77 -6.84 2.90 -16.00
C GLY A 77 -5.73 1.85 -15.76
N ASP A 78 -4.58 2.26 -15.25
CA ASP A 78 -3.40 1.39 -15.10
C ASP A 78 -3.17 0.95 -13.65
N ARG A 79 -4.02 1.40 -12.72
CA ARG A 79 -3.84 1.19 -11.29
C ARG A 79 -5.06 0.56 -10.63
N ILE A 80 -4.81 -0.10 -9.51
CA ILE A 80 -5.84 -0.51 -8.56
C ILE A 80 -5.31 -0.35 -7.14
N ASN A 81 -6.15 0.19 -6.25
CA ASN A 81 -5.89 0.21 -4.83
C ASN A 81 -6.76 -0.85 -4.15
N LEU A 82 -6.18 -1.61 -3.22
CA LEU A 82 -6.90 -2.64 -2.45
C LEU A 82 -8.10 -2.05 -1.71
N ASP A 83 -7.96 -0.84 -1.16
CA ASP A 83 -9.00 -0.19 -0.36
C ASP A 83 -10.25 0.17 -1.18
N ASP A 84 -10.08 0.37 -2.49
CA ASP A 84 -11.17 0.69 -3.41
C ASP A 84 -11.97 -0.55 -3.86
N ILE A 85 -11.46 -1.75 -3.55
CA ILE A 85 -12.13 -3.01 -3.92
C ILE A 85 -13.32 -3.26 -3.00
N ARG A 86 -14.49 -3.23 -3.60
CA ARG A 86 -15.78 -3.51 -2.95
C ARG A 86 -15.86 -4.97 -2.53
N LEU A 87 -16.67 -5.21 -1.51
CA LEU A 87 -17.01 -6.53 -1.00
C LEU A 87 -18.47 -6.84 -1.39
N PRO A 88 -18.70 -7.59 -2.48
CA PRO A 88 -20.04 -8.00 -2.88
C PRO A 88 -20.81 -8.72 -1.76
N ASP A 89 -22.13 -8.55 -1.78
CA ASP A 89 -23.09 -9.18 -0.87
C ASP A 89 -24.10 -10.08 -1.58
N ASP A 90 -24.01 -10.19 -2.91
CA ASP A 90 -24.93 -10.90 -3.79
C ASP A 90 -24.35 -12.20 -4.38
N GLN A 91 -23.03 -12.38 -4.33
CA GLN A 91 -22.33 -13.54 -4.88
C GLN A 91 -21.24 -14.08 -3.94
N THR A 92 -20.81 -15.32 -4.17
CA THR A 92 -19.75 -15.94 -3.37
C THR A 92 -18.36 -15.41 -3.75
N VAL A 93 -17.36 -15.62 -2.90
CA VAL A 93 -15.97 -15.26 -3.18
C VAL A 93 -15.48 -15.86 -4.49
N ILE A 94 -15.77 -17.15 -4.76
CA ILE A 94 -15.29 -17.80 -5.98
C ILE A 94 -15.96 -17.24 -7.23
N ASP A 95 -17.23 -16.87 -7.14
CA ASP A 95 -18.00 -16.25 -8.23
C ASP A 95 -17.57 -14.80 -8.51
N CYS A 96 -16.78 -14.18 -7.63
CA CYS A 96 -16.21 -12.85 -7.86
C CYS A 96 -15.04 -12.83 -8.84
N PHE A 97 -14.67 -13.96 -9.46
CA PHE A 97 -13.54 -14.05 -10.38
C PHE A 97 -14.01 -14.56 -11.75
N ASP A 98 -13.76 -13.78 -12.79
CA ASP A 98 -14.23 -14.05 -14.15
C ASP A 98 -13.43 -15.16 -14.87
N SER A 99 -12.31 -15.59 -14.29
CA SER A 99 -11.47 -16.66 -14.82
C SER A 99 -12.02 -18.06 -14.53
N ASP A 100 -11.47 -19.08 -15.18
CA ASP A 100 -11.79 -20.47 -14.85
C ASP A 100 -11.48 -20.81 -13.38
N LEU A 101 -12.16 -21.83 -12.85
CA LEU A 101 -12.07 -22.23 -11.44
C LEU A 101 -10.63 -22.43 -10.96
N VAL A 102 -9.76 -23.03 -11.78
CA VAL A 102 -8.38 -23.34 -11.38
C VAL A 102 -7.57 -22.04 -11.27
N THR A 103 -7.69 -21.15 -12.25
CA THR A 103 -7.03 -19.84 -12.22
C THR A 103 -7.52 -18.96 -11.07
N SER A 104 -8.83 -18.97 -10.81
CA SER A 104 -9.43 -18.25 -9.67
C SER A 104 -8.87 -18.77 -8.33
N LEU A 105 -8.82 -20.09 -8.15
CA LEU A 105 -8.24 -20.72 -6.96
C LEU A 105 -6.75 -20.42 -6.79
N GLN A 106 -5.97 -20.37 -7.87
CA GLN A 106 -4.55 -20.01 -7.82
C GLN A 106 -4.34 -18.59 -7.31
N THR A 107 -5.16 -17.64 -7.78
CA THR A 107 -5.06 -16.22 -7.37
C THR A 107 -5.49 -16.03 -5.92
N LEU A 108 -6.59 -16.68 -5.52
CA LEU A 108 -7.07 -16.70 -4.14
C LEU A 108 -6.05 -17.32 -3.18
N THR A 109 -5.43 -18.43 -3.58
CA THR A 109 -4.37 -19.09 -2.81
C THR A 109 -3.11 -18.21 -2.70
N ALA A 110 -2.76 -17.47 -3.76
CA ALA A 110 -1.63 -16.54 -3.72
C ALA A 110 -1.84 -15.40 -2.69
N ALA A 111 -3.09 -14.99 -2.48
CA ALA A 111 -3.44 -14.06 -1.39
C ALA A 111 -3.69 -14.76 -0.05
N GLY A 112 -3.50 -16.07 0.06
CA GLY A 112 -3.70 -16.83 1.30
C GLY A 112 -5.17 -17.13 1.64
N LEU A 113 -6.09 -17.04 0.67
CA LEU A 113 -7.53 -17.32 0.84
C LEU A 113 -7.92 -18.63 0.14
N GLY A 114 -7.43 -19.77 0.62
CA GLY A 114 -7.69 -21.09 0.01
C GLY A 114 -8.75 -21.97 0.71
N GLY A 115 -9.27 -21.52 1.86
CA GLY A 115 -10.19 -22.32 2.68
C GLY A 115 -11.61 -22.35 2.09
N VAL A 116 -12.14 -23.55 1.84
CA VAL A 116 -13.45 -23.77 1.19
C VAL A 116 -14.57 -22.93 1.82
N PHE A 117 -14.63 -22.85 3.16
CA PHE A 117 -15.64 -22.06 3.86
C PHE A 117 -15.64 -20.59 3.45
N GLY A 118 -14.46 -19.98 3.26
CA GLY A 118 -14.37 -18.60 2.78
C GLY A 118 -14.77 -18.48 1.31
N LEU A 119 -14.41 -19.47 0.49
CA LEU A 119 -14.67 -19.46 -0.95
C LEU A 119 -16.16 -19.53 -1.31
N VAL A 120 -16.95 -20.28 -0.53
CA VAL A 120 -18.40 -20.44 -0.73
C VAL A 120 -19.23 -19.37 -0.01
N ASN A 121 -18.58 -18.47 0.74
CA ASN A 121 -19.25 -17.39 1.46
C ASN A 121 -19.22 -16.08 0.66
N ARG A 122 -20.05 -15.12 1.06
CA ARG A 122 -20.08 -13.78 0.48
C ARG A 122 -18.90 -12.94 1.01
N PRO A 123 -18.22 -12.15 0.16
CA PRO A 123 -17.10 -11.31 0.57
C PRO A 123 -17.41 -10.40 1.78
N CYS A 124 -18.62 -9.85 1.88
CA CYS A 124 -19.02 -8.99 2.99
C CYS A 124 -19.11 -9.70 4.36
N LEU A 125 -19.27 -11.03 4.38
CA LEU A 125 -19.43 -11.85 5.59
C LEU A 125 -18.11 -12.48 6.09
N LEU A 126 -17.00 -12.19 5.42
CA LEU A 126 -15.68 -12.68 5.79
C LEU A 126 -15.14 -11.99 7.06
N SER A 127 -14.18 -12.60 7.76
CA SER A 127 -13.41 -11.87 8.78
C SER A 127 -12.56 -10.77 8.15
N ASP A 128 -12.10 -9.79 8.90
CA ASP A 128 -11.35 -8.65 8.32
C ASP A 128 -10.08 -9.11 7.60
N GLY A 129 -9.28 -9.98 8.21
CA GLY A 129 -8.14 -10.60 7.53
C GLY A 129 -8.51 -11.46 6.32
N GLN A 130 -9.72 -12.03 6.24
CA GLN A 130 -10.20 -12.70 5.02
C GLN A 130 -10.67 -11.70 3.96
N LYS A 131 -11.32 -10.58 4.35
CA LYS A 131 -11.68 -9.47 3.45
C LYS A 131 -10.44 -8.83 2.83
N TYR A 132 -9.40 -8.59 3.62
CA TYR A 132 -8.11 -8.10 3.13
C TYR A 132 -7.53 -9.04 2.06
N ARG A 133 -7.48 -10.35 2.35
CA ARG A 133 -6.97 -11.35 1.40
C ARG A 133 -7.83 -11.46 0.15
N PHE A 134 -9.15 -11.30 0.27
CA PHE A 134 -10.05 -11.21 -0.88
C PHE A 134 -9.73 -9.99 -1.75
N ARG A 135 -9.55 -8.80 -1.15
CA ARG A 135 -9.17 -7.57 -1.87
C ARG A 135 -7.82 -7.74 -2.58
N LEU A 136 -6.83 -8.30 -1.89
CA LEU A 136 -5.53 -8.60 -2.50
C LEU A 136 -5.69 -9.55 -3.69
N ALA A 137 -6.43 -10.65 -3.55
CA ALA A 137 -6.68 -11.58 -4.66
C ALA A 137 -7.38 -10.89 -5.85
N ARG A 138 -8.40 -10.07 -5.58
CA ARG A 138 -9.11 -9.31 -6.63
C ARG A 138 -8.19 -8.31 -7.32
N ALA A 139 -7.35 -7.60 -6.58
CA ALA A 139 -6.38 -6.65 -7.13
C ALA A 139 -5.41 -7.35 -8.10
N LEU A 140 -4.91 -8.52 -7.70
CA LEU A 140 -4.02 -9.35 -8.50
C LEU A 140 -4.73 -9.94 -9.74
N ALA A 141 -6.00 -10.32 -9.63
CA ALA A 141 -6.78 -10.88 -10.73
C ALA A 141 -7.16 -9.84 -11.80
N MET A 142 -7.31 -8.56 -11.45
CA MET A 142 -7.72 -7.51 -12.40
C MET A 142 -6.63 -7.17 -13.44
N GLY A 143 -5.41 -7.69 -13.27
CA GLY A 143 -4.35 -7.55 -14.27
C GLY A 143 -3.92 -6.11 -14.54
N ARG A 144 -4.11 -5.20 -13.58
CA ARG A 144 -3.65 -3.81 -13.71
C ARG A 144 -2.12 -3.75 -13.61
N PRO A 145 -1.44 -2.88 -14.38
CA PRO A 145 0.00 -2.69 -14.28
C PRO A 145 0.50 -2.32 -12.89
N PHE A 146 -0.29 -1.57 -12.11
CA PHE A 146 0.07 -1.15 -10.76
C PHE A 146 -0.98 -1.57 -9.72
N VAL A 147 -0.51 -2.17 -8.63
CA VAL A 147 -1.33 -2.52 -7.46
C VAL A 147 -0.81 -1.74 -6.26
N PHE A 148 -1.70 -1.04 -5.57
CA PHE A 148 -1.42 -0.26 -4.37
C PHE A 148 -2.07 -0.90 -3.15
N ALA A 149 -1.31 -1.00 -2.06
CA ALA A 149 -1.83 -1.48 -0.78
C ALA A 149 -1.32 -0.62 0.38
N ASP A 150 -2.23 0.05 1.06
CA ASP A 150 -1.91 0.66 2.36
C ASP A 150 -2.02 -0.38 3.48
N GLU A 151 -1.30 -0.14 4.57
CA GLU A 151 -1.18 -1.07 5.71
C GLU A 151 -1.00 -2.55 5.31
N PHE A 152 -0.10 -2.80 4.36
CA PHE A 152 0.05 -4.12 3.75
C PHE A 152 0.34 -5.21 4.80
N CYS A 153 -0.58 -6.17 4.87
CA CYS A 153 -0.60 -7.29 5.82
C CYS A 153 -0.66 -6.90 7.31
N SER A 154 -1.16 -5.70 7.66
CA SER A 154 -1.34 -5.29 9.06
C SER A 154 -2.42 -6.11 9.79
N GLU A 155 -3.51 -6.46 9.09
CA GLU A 155 -4.65 -7.20 9.63
C GLU A 155 -4.42 -8.71 9.81
N LEU A 156 -3.24 -9.21 9.41
CA LEU A 156 -2.91 -10.64 9.41
C LEU A 156 -2.00 -10.99 10.59
N ASP A 157 -2.09 -12.24 11.07
CA ASP A 157 -1.06 -12.78 11.95
C ASP A 157 0.28 -12.86 11.20
N ARG A 158 1.39 -12.89 11.94
CA ARG A 158 2.73 -12.76 11.36
C ARG A 158 3.12 -13.90 10.43
N ILE A 159 2.66 -15.13 10.70
CA ILE A 159 2.94 -16.30 9.86
C ILE A 159 2.16 -16.19 8.54
N THR A 160 0.88 -15.82 8.62
CA THR A 160 0.06 -15.59 7.43
C THR A 160 0.58 -14.41 6.62
N ALA A 161 0.98 -13.31 7.26
CA ALA A 161 1.55 -12.14 6.59
C ALA A 161 2.80 -12.49 5.77
N ALA A 162 3.74 -13.25 6.35
CA ALA A 162 4.94 -13.73 5.65
C ALA A 162 4.58 -14.57 4.42
N THR A 163 3.66 -15.53 4.58
CA THR A 163 3.21 -16.41 3.49
C THR A 163 2.53 -15.63 2.37
N VAL A 164 1.66 -14.68 2.71
CA VAL A 164 0.95 -13.82 1.75
C VAL A 164 1.93 -12.90 1.03
N ALA A 165 2.87 -12.28 1.74
CA ALA A 165 3.91 -11.44 1.16
C ALA A 165 4.75 -12.23 0.14
N PHE A 166 5.23 -13.42 0.52
CA PHE A 166 6.00 -14.29 -0.37
C PHE A 166 5.23 -14.67 -1.64
N ASN A 167 3.98 -15.10 -1.48
CA ASN A 167 3.15 -15.54 -2.61
C ASN A 167 2.75 -14.38 -3.53
N ALA A 168 2.34 -13.24 -2.96
CA ALA A 168 2.04 -12.03 -3.72
C ALA A 168 3.27 -11.58 -4.51
N ALA A 169 4.44 -11.56 -3.88
CA ALA A 169 5.69 -11.17 -4.51
C ALA A 169 6.09 -12.10 -5.67
N ARG A 170 5.81 -13.41 -5.55
CA ARG A 170 6.00 -14.38 -6.63
C ARG A 170 4.97 -14.19 -7.75
N PHE A 171 3.73 -13.86 -7.43
CA PHE A 171 2.66 -13.64 -8.39
C PHE A 171 2.95 -12.41 -9.25
N VAL A 172 3.19 -11.26 -8.63
CA VAL A 172 3.36 -9.98 -9.35
C VAL A 172 4.59 -9.98 -10.25
N ARG A 173 5.68 -10.63 -9.84
CA ARG A 173 6.88 -10.81 -10.69
C ARG A 173 6.61 -11.66 -11.93
N ARG A 174 5.76 -12.69 -11.83
CA ARG A 174 5.37 -13.52 -12.97
C ARG A 174 4.44 -12.78 -13.92
N ALA A 175 3.48 -12.03 -13.36
CA ALA A 175 2.53 -11.23 -14.12
C ALA A 175 3.13 -9.94 -14.69
N ARG A 176 4.35 -9.56 -14.26
CA ARG A 176 4.99 -8.25 -14.51
C ARG A 176 4.13 -7.06 -14.03
N THR A 177 3.32 -7.29 -13.01
CA THR A 177 2.58 -6.26 -12.28
C THR A 177 3.51 -5.61 -11.27
N THR A 178 3.51 -4.28 -11.20
CA THR A 178 4.22 -3.54 -10.17
C THR A 178 3.37 -3.48 -8.90
N LEU A 179 3.95 -3.84 -7.76
CA LEU A 179 3.28 -3.81 -6.45
C LEU A 179 3.90 -2.72 -5.58
N ILE A 180 3.10 -1.74 -5.17
CA ILE A 180 3.53 -0.65 -4.30
C ILE A 180 2.78 -0.77 -2.97
N VAL A 181 3.52 -1.01 -1.89
CA VAL A 181 2.93 -1.24 -0.57
C VAL A 181 3.41 -0.22 0.44
N ALA A 182 2.57 0.12 1.41
CA ALA A 182 2.98 0.83 2.62
C ALA A 182 2.77 -0.08 3.83
N THR A 183 3.77 -0.17 4.71
CA THR A 183 3.66 -0.97 5.95
C THR A 183 4.47 -0.35 7.08
N SER A 184 4.07 -0.59 8.32
CA SER A 184 4.88 -0.28 9.51
C SER A 184 5.65 -1.50 10.04
N HIS A 185 5.55 -2.63 9.34
CA HIS A 185 6.10 -3.91 9.77
C HIS A 185 7.25 -4.30 8.83
N ASP A 186 8.47 -4.26 9.35
CA ASP A 186 9.69 -4.59 8.58
C ASP A 186 9.95 -6.10 8.47
N ASP A 187 9.25 -6.92 9.25
CA ASP A 187 9.37 -8.38 9.27
C ASP A 187 9.02 -9.01 7.91
N ILE A 188 8.05 -8.46 7.19
CA ILE A 188 7.64 -8.94 5.86
C ILE A 188 8.59 -8.55 4.72
N LEU A 189 9.61 -7.72 4.97
CA LEU A 189 10.53 -7.25 3.91
C LEU A 189 11.32 -8.40 3.28
N MET A 190 11.67 -9.42 4.07
CA MET A 190 12.39 -10.59 3.55
C MET A 190 11.51 -11.39 2.59
N ASP A 191 10.25 -11.62 2.95
CA ASP A 191 9.29 -12.38 2.16
C ASP A 191 8.86 -11.63 0.89
N LEU A 192 8.65 -10.32 1.01
CA LEU A 192 8.30 -9.45 -0.11
C LEU A 192 9.48 -9.25 -1.08
N SER A 193 10.71 -9.21 -0.55
CA SER A 193 11.97 -9.00 -1.27
C SER A 193 11.95 -7.79 -2.23
N PRO A 194 11.56 -6.59 -1.75
CA PRO A 194 11.31 -5.44 -2.61
C PRO A 194 12.53 -5.01 -3.44
N ASP A 195 12.27 -4.49 -4.64
CA ASP A 195 13.26 -3.96 -5.56
C ASP A 195 13.63 -2.51 -5.21
N ALA A 196 12.72 -1.80 -4.53
CA ALA A 196 12.96 -0.51 -3.90
C ALA A 196 12.29 -0.41 -2.52
N ILE A 197 12.98 0.17 -1.55
CA ILE A 197 12.46 0.49 -0.21
C ILE A 197 12.48 2.00 -0.04
N VAL A 198 11.33 2.59 0.29
CA VAL A 198 11.19 4.00 0.65
C VAL A 198 11.07 4.09 2.17
N VAL A 199 12.12 4.52 2.84
CA VAL A 199 12.16 4.70 4.29
C VAL A 199 11.67 6.11 4.62
N LYS A 200 10.58 6.21 5.37
CA LYS A 200 9.98 7.47 5.82
C LYS A 200 10.01 7.60 7.35
N ASP A 201 10.84 8.53 7.82
CA ASP A 201 10.84 8.97 9.22
C ASP A 201 9.85 10.14 9.44
N PHE A 202 9.69 10.62 10.67
CA PHE A 202 8.75 11.72 10.97
C PHE A 202 9.14 13.04 10.29
N THR A 203 10.40 13.45 10.41
CA THR A 203 10.86 14.79 10.01
C THR A 203 11.80 14.79 8.81
N SER A 204 12.45 13.66 8.53
CA SER A 204 13.39 13.54 7.42
C SER A 204 12.68 13.38 6.07
N PRO A 205 13.29 13.87 4.97
CA PRO A 205 12.91 13.46 3.62
C PRO A 205 12.94 11.94 3.50
N ALA A 206 12.05 11.37 2.68
CA ALA A 206 12.07 9.94 2.47
C ALA A 206 13.36 9.51 1.76
N ARG A 207 13.97 8.43 2.24
CA ARG A 207 15.16 7.83 1.62
C ARG A 207 14.77 6.65 0.77
N VAL A 208 15.24 6.59 -0.46
CA VAL A 208 15.01 5.46 -1.36
C VAL A 208 16.24 4.57 -1.42
N ILE A 209 16.06 3.28 -1.18
CA ILE A 209 17.09 2.25 -1.19
C ILE A 209 16.72 1.23 -2.26
N TYR A 210 17.60 1.01 -3.23
CA TYR A 210 17.37 0.03 -4.29
C TYR A 210 18.09 -1.29 -4.00
N LYS A 211 17.51 -2.39 -4.45
CA LYS A 211 18.15 -3.70 -4.43
C LYS A 211 19.38 -3.68 -5.36
N THR A 212 20.53 -4.08 -4.86
CA THR A 212 21.85 -3.98 -5.54
C THR A 212 21.92 -4.68 -6.90
N ALA A 213 21.04 -5.65 -7.16
CA ALA A 213 20.96 -6.40 -8.41
C ALA A 213 19.64 -6.09 -9.16
N ARG A 214 19.48 -4.84 -9.63
CA ARG A 214 18.49 -4.56 -10.67
C ARG A 214 18.98 -5.25 -11.94
N ARG A 215 18.26 -6.28 -12.40
CA ARG A 215 18.63 -7.02 -13.61
C ARG A 215 18.62 -6.05 -14.79
N SER A 216 19.80 -5.73 -15.29
CA SER A 216 20.05 -5.04 -16.56
C SER A 216 19.47 -5.81 -17.75
#